data_AF-A0A7W0Q276-F1
#
_entry.id   AF-A0A7W0Q276-F1
#
_cell.length_a   1.000
_cell.length_b   1.000
_cell.length_c   1.000
_cell.angle_alpha   90.00
_cell.angle_beta   90.00
_cell.angle_gamma   90.00
#
_symmetry.space_group_name_H-M   'P 1'
#
loop_
_entity.id
_entity.type
_entity.pdbx_description
1 polymer ?
#
loop_
_entity_poly.entity_id
_entity_poly.type
_entity_poly.pdbx_seq_one_letter_code
_entity_poly.pdbx_strand_id
1 'polypeptide(L)'
;MSATACRDDGGGSGDDTPLPDAPPVGGNVTIMQVQDDAMPVGTPVTLKGVIVTAIDAYGNRTGDIFVEDPAGGPFSGIKVFGPPLDQVAALAVGDIVDITNAEKDEFALTSDLSGRKVTEIKGAAGGMMTITKKGTGTVPAPVAVDAKAIAAMPKAMREAEWEKWEGVLVTVTGARQLAATRTFGSNPGPDSNEFRITGIARVQSGLAELPADAGFGVCYERITGVVDYFFNDIVLPRATTDVVGGGTGCNALATSVVSVQTGTNVELANLANVVVTGRDDLGTNKGIWVADGLAGAENNGVFVFTGAMLDVAWTVGTRLNVQGAVEEFDLPAMAGGTPMGNTVTEISSPTIAVAAAATAPPTPATAVPVTTLNDIGAAGEPWEGVLVQVQLMKVTALQSFGKIELTSNAGAKLIMDDEAFVLSPPAVNTCYATVTGLMHVAVFDDLRTINPRSAADVVVGTGCN
;
A
#
# COMPACT_ATOMS: atom_id res chain seq x y z
N MET A 1 -6.22 15.77 30.93
CA MET A 1 -6.86 16.88 30.19
C MET A 1 -7.46 16.27 28.95
N SER A 2 -8.80 16.13 28.91
CA SER A 2 -9.53 15.45 27.83
C SER A 2 -9.78 16.45 26.71
N ALA A 3 -9.19 16.21 25.54
CA ALA A 3 -9.45 17.03 24.36
C ALA A 3 -10.70 16.49 23.65
N THR A 4 -11.84 17.09 23.97
CA THR A 4 -13.06 16.99 23.15
C THR A 4 -12.79 17.73 21.84
N ALA A 5 -12.66 17.01 20.74
CA ALA A 5 -12.52 17.61 19.41
C ALA A 5 -13.87 18.17 18.96
N CYS A 6 -13.99 19.49 18.89
CA CYS A 6 -15.13 20.16 18.28
C CYS A 6 -15.00 20.08 16.75
N ARG A 7 -16.02 19.54 16.07
CA ARG A 7 -16.19 19.52 14.60
C ARG A 7 -16.76 20.88 14.14
N ASP A 8 -16.42 21.30 12.93
CA ASP A 8 -16.85 22.57 12.30
C ASP A 8 -17.51 22.24 10.94
N ASP A 9 -18.76 22.65 10.74
CA ASP A 9 -19.68 22.17 9.68
C ASP A 9 -19.77 23.14 8.47
N GLY A 10 -18.65 23.72 8.03
CA GLY A 10 -18.61 24.78 7.01
C GLY A 10 -18.71 24.28 5.56
N GLY A 11 -19.93 24.26 5.00
CA GLY A 11 -20.24 23.79 3.64
C GLY A 11 -19.96 24.75 2.46
N GLY A 12 -19.84 24.14 1.28
CA GLY A 12 -19.91 24.80 -0.03
C GLY A 12 -19.83 23.77 -1.16
N SER A 13 -20.97 23.48 -1.81
CA SER A 13 -21.01 22.71 -3.06
C SER A 13 -21.76 23.51 -4.12
N GLY A 14 -21.24 23.50 -5.34
CA GLY A 14 -21.87 24.07 -6.52
C GLY A 14 -21.51 23.22 -7.73
N ASP A 15 -22.42 22.32 -8.10
CA ASP A 15 -22.61 21.83 -9.47
C ASP A 15 -23.98 21.12 -9.55
N ASP A 16 -24.99 21.81 -10.10
CA ASP A 16 -26.36 21.31 -10.27
C ASP A 16 -26.55 20.78 -11.70
N THR A 17 -26.32 19.49 -11.93
CA THR A 17 -26.98 18.76 -13.02
C THR A 17 -28.29 18.16 -12.51
N PRO A 18 -29.44 18.36 -13.17
CA PRO A 18 -30.73 17.86 -12.68
C PRO A 18 -30.82 16.34 -12.87
N LEU A 19 -30.53 15.61 -11.79
CA LEU A 19 -30.86 14.19 -11.65
C LEU A 19 -32.35 14.02 -11.27
N PRO A 20 -32.98 12.88 -11.57
CA PRO A 20 -34.36 12.60 -11.19
C PRO A 20 -34.57 12.73 -9.69
N ASP A 21 -35.63 13.46 -9.29
CA ASP A 21 -35.96 13.76 -7.90
C ASP A 21 -35.97 12.49 -7.03
N ALA A 22 -35.20 12.53 -5.94
CA ALA A 22 -35.18 11.49 -4.93
C ALA A 22 -36.60 11.24 -4.38
N PRO A 23 -36.97 9.98 -4.05
CA PRO A 23 -38.28 9.67 -3.51
C PRO A 23 -38.56 10.46 -2.21
N PRO A 24 -39.84 10.73 -1.88
CA PRO A 24 -40.20 11.59 -0.76
C PRO A 24 -39.51 11.18 0.55
N VAL A 25 -38.78 12.12 1.13
CA VAL A 25 -38.08 12.01 2.41
C VAL A 25 -39.12 11.83 3.53
N GLY A 26 -39.31 10.59 3.99
CA GLY A 26 -40.29 10.26 5.04
C GLY A 26 -40.69 8.79 5.18
N GLY A 27 -40.04 7.86 4.45
CA GLY A 27 -40.29 6.41 4.51
C GLY A 27 -39.15 5.63 5.17
N ASN A 28 -39.38 4.34 5.43
CA ASN A 28 -38.27 3.43 5.76
C ASN A 28 -37.36 3.35 4.53
N VAL A 29 -36.05 3.41 4.75
CA VAL A 29 -35.04 3.20 3.71
C VAL A 29 -34.27 1.92 3.98
N THR A 30 -33.70 1.34 2.92
CA THR A 30 -32.72 0.26 2.99
C THR A 30 -31.33 0.84 3.21
N ILE A 31 -30.38 0.03 3.68
CA ILE A 31 -29.00 0.51 3.85
C ILE A 31 -28.37 0.84 2.50
N MET A 32 -28.66 0.04 1.47
CA MET A 32 -28.21 0.32 0.10
C MET A 32 -28.65 1.69 -0.41
N GLN A 33 -29.85 2.17 -0.03
CA GLN A 33 -30.29 3.52 -0.37
C GLN A 33 -29.54 4.61 0.39
N VAL A 34 -29.10 4.33 1.63
CA VAL A 34 -28.28 5.28 2.41
C VAL A 34 -26.87 5.38 1.85
N GLN A 35 -26.32 4.25 1.39
CA GLN A 35 -25.02 4.15 0.72
C GLN A 35 -25.00 4.78 -0.68
N ASP A 36 -26.16 5.08 -1.28
CA ASP A 36 -26.21 5.73 -2.59
C ASP A 36 -25.74 7.19 -2.50
N ASP A 37 -24.79 7.58 -3.36
CA ASP A 37 -24.31 8.97 -3.51
C ASP A 37 -25.45 9.95 -3.85
N ALA A 38 -26.54 9.46 -4.45
CA ALA A 38 -27.71 10.26 -4.74
C ALA A 38 -28.48 10.68 -3.47
N MET A 39 -28.26 10.03 -2.31
CA MET A 39 -28.83 10.45 -1.03
C MET A 39 -27.96 11.56 -0.40
N PRO A 40 -28.45 12.80 -0.25
CA PRO A 40 -27.66 13.88 0.33
C PRO A 40 -27.32 13.63 1.81
N VAL A 41 -26.13 14.08 2.24
CA VAL A 41 -25.76 14.16 3.66
C VAL A 41 -26.81 14.97 4.45
N GLY A 42 -27.11 14.53 5.68
CA GLY A 42 -28.13 15.13 6.53
C GLY A 42 -29.56 14.67 6.20
N THR A 43 -29.75 13.82 5.18
CA THR A 43 -31.06 13.22 4.90
C THR A 43 -31.51 12.38 6.10
N PRO A 44 -32.73 12.61 6.65
CA PRO A 44 -33.27 11.77 7.72
C PRO A 44 -33.38 10.30 7.31
N VAL A 45 -32.86 9.42 8.16
CA VAL A 45 -32.84 7.97 7.95
C VAL A 45 -33.71 7.28 9.00
N THR A 46 -34.54 6.35 8.54
CA THR A 46 -35.20 5.35 9.38
C THR A 46 -34.97 3.97 8.79
N LEU A 47 -34.21 3.15 9.51
CA LEU A 47 -33.95 1.75 9.17
C LEU A 47 -34.90 0.87 9.98
N LYS A 48 -35.50 -0.15 9.34
CA LYS A 48 -36.37 -1.10 10.03
C LYS A 48 -35.95 -2.53 9.81
N GLY A 49 -35.93 -3.29 10.89
CA GLY A 49 -35.62 -4.72 10.85
C GLY A 49 -34.18 -5.05 10.41
N VAL A 50 -33.23 -4.13 10.59
CA VAL A 50 -31.81 -4.38 10.32
C VAL A 50 -31.21 -5.23 11.43
N ILE A 51 -30.14 -5.96 11.13
CA ILE A 51 -29.53 -6.93 12.05
C ILE A 51 -28.21 -6.39 12.54
N VAL A 52 -27.99 -6.40 13.86
CA VAL A 52 -26.69 -6.05 14.47
C VAL A 52 -25.65 -7.11 14.09
N THR A 53 -24.62 -6.73 13.33
CA THR A 53 -23.57 -7.65 12.85
C THR A 53 -22.28 -7.57 13.67
N ALA A 54 -22.02 -6.40 14.27
CA ALA A 54 -20.96 -6.18 15.24
C ALA A 54 -21.29 -5.07 16.24
N ILE A 55 -20.64 -5.12 17.41
CA ILE A 55 -20.74 -4.11 18.47
C ILE A 55 -19.32 -3.74 18.86
N ASP A 56 -19.01 -2.44 18.87
CA ASP A 56 -17.74 -1.93 19.37
C ASP A 56 -17.73 -1.90 20.90
N ALA A 57 -17.16 -2.94 21.49
CA ALA A 57 -17.04 -3.10 22.94
C ALA A 57 -15.59 -3.37 23.39
N TYR A 58 -14.60 -3.16 22.52
CA TYR A 58 -13.21 -3.55 22.76
C TYR A 58 -12.26 -2.34 22.83
N GLY A 59 -11.38 -2.33 23.83
CA GLY A 59 -10.38 -1.30 24.00
C GLY A 59 -10.94 0.02 24.54
N ASN A 60 -10.35 1.14 24.11
CA ASN A 60 -10.65 2.46 24.69
C ASN A 60 -11.73 3.24 23.93
N ARG A 61 -11.97 2.90 22.67
CA ARG A 61 -13.05 3.44 21.84
C ARG A 61 -14.13 2.36 21.81
N THR A 62 -15.34 2.71 22.25
CA THR A 62 -16.47 1.79 22.31
C THR A 62 -17.75 2.55 22.07
N GLY A 63 -18.83 1.84 21.72
CA GLY A 63 -20.18 2.38 21.66
C GLY A 63 -20.76 2.48 20.27
N ASP A 64 -19.98 2.34 19.20
CA ASP A 64 -20.50 2.20 17.84
C ASP A 64 -21.06 0.78 17.62
N ILE A 65 -21.98 0.63 16.67
CA ILE A 65 -22.45 -0.68 16.21
C ILE A 65 -22.45 -0.73 14.68
N PHE A 66 -22.43 -1.93 14.13
CA PHE A 66 -22.60 -2.17 12.71
C PHE A 66 -23.89 -2.96 12.49
N VAL A 67 -24.65 -2.57 11.49
CA VAL A 67 -25.92 -3.22 11.13
C VAL A 67 -25.96 -3.54 9.65
N GLU A 68 -26.65 -4.63 9.29
CA GLU A 68 -26.91 -5.02 7.91
C GLU A 68 -28.38 -5.27 7.63
N ASP A 69 -28.76 -5.07 6.36
CA ASP A 69 -30.02 -5.58 5.84
C ASP A 69 -30.05 -7.12 5.98
N PRO A 70 -31.19 -7.74 6.35
CA PRO A 70 -31.25 -9.19 6.60
C PRO A 70 -30.77 -10.08 5.46
N ALA A 71 -30.82 -9.58 4.23
CA ALA A 71 -30.35 -10.30 3.04
C ALA A 71 -28.81 -10.33 2.91
N GLY A 72 -28.10 -9.40 3.57
CA GLY A 72 -26.67 -9.16 3.38
C GLY A 72 -26.33 -8.72 1.94
N GLY A 73 -25.04 -8.74 1.60
CA GLY A 73 -24.53 -8.47 0.26
C GLY A 73 -23.84 -7.12 0.08
N PRO A 74 -23.47 -6.75 -1.17
CA PRO A 74 -22.89 -5.44 -1.47
C PRO A 74 -23.79 -4.30 -1.00
N PHE A 75 -23.20 -3.28 -0.36
CA PHE A 75 -23.86 -2.09 0.16
C PHE A 75 -24.98 -2.37 1.17
N SER A 76 -25.01 -3.56 1.78
CA SER A 76 -26.07 -3.92 2.73
C SER A 76 -25.77 -3.51 4.16
N GLY A 77 -24.55 -3.02 4.43
CA GLY A 77 -24.03 -2.74 5.76
C GLY A 77 -23.77 -1.26 5.99
N ILE A 78 -23.89 -0.82 7.24
CA ILE A 78 -23.58 0.56 7.63
C ILE A 78 -23.15 0.64 9.08
N LYS A 79 -22.24 1.58 9.34
CA LYS A 79 -21.84 1.96 10.69
C LYS A 79 -22.89 2.89 11.31
N VAL A 80 -23.24 2.62 12.56
CA VAL A 80 -24.08 3.48 13.39
C VAL A 80 -23.18 4.20 14.37
N PHE A 81 -22.91 5.48 14.10
CA PHE A 81 -21.94 6.29 14.83
C PHE A 81 -22.57 7.04 16.00
N GLY A 82 -21.95 6.92 17.17
CA GLY A 82 -22.35 7.61 18.40
C GLY A 82 -23.80 7.36 18.87
N PRO A 83 -24.34 6.12 18.82
CA PRO A 83 -25.67 5.84 19.37
C PRO A 83 -25.70 5.97 20.91
N PRO A 84 -26.89 6.06 21.53
CA PRO A 84 -27.01 6.07 22.99
C PRO A 84 -26.41 4.80 23.63
N LEU A 85 -25.42 4.97 24.50
CA LEU A 85 -24.63 3.87 25.08
C LEU A 85 -25.48 2.88 25.90
N ASP A 86 -26.54 3.36 26.56
CA ASP A 86 -27.47 2.51 27.31
C ASP A 86 -28.29 1.59 26.40
N GLN A 87 -28.61 2.04 25.19
CA GLN A 87 -29.28 1.23 24.18
C GLN A 87 -28.33 0.20 23.58
N VAL A 88 -27.08 0.59 23.26
CA VAL A 88 -26.07 -0.35 22.76
C VAL A 88 -25.75 -1.43 23.79
N ALA A 89 -25.62 -1.08 25.06
CA ALA A 89 -25.37 -2.04 26.15
C ALA A 89 -26.49 -3.10 26.30
N ALA A 90 -27.68 -2.85 25.75
CA ALA A 90 -28.81 -3.79 25.76
C ALA A 90 -28.90 -4.68 24.50
N LEU A 91 -28.00 -4.50 23.52
CA LEU A 91 -27.97 -5.25 22.28
C LEU A 91 -26.97 -6.41 22.33
N ALA A 92 -27.20 -7.38 21.46
CA ALA A 92 -26.28 -8.44 21.10
C ALA A 92 -26.19 -8.57 19.57
N VAL A 93 -25.07 -9.10 19.07
CA VAL A 93 -24.96 -9.50 17.67
C VAL A 93 -26.08 -10.49 17.33
N GLY A 94 -26.76 -10.26 16.20
CA GLY A 94 -27.95 -11.00 15.76
C GLY A 94 -29.27 -10.37 16.20
N ASP A 95 -29.27 -9.31 17.02
CA ASP A 95 -30.50 -8.59 17.33
C ASP A 95 -31.08 -7.89 16.11
N ILE A 96 -32.40 -7.95 15.96
CA ILE A 96 -33.15 -7.19 14.95
C ILE A 96 -33.54 -5.86 15.58
N VAL A 97 -33.18 -4.75 14.95
CA VAL A 97 -33.43 -3.39 15.46
C VAL A 97 -34.13 -2.50 14.44
N ASP A 98 -34.94 -1.58 14.95
CA ASP A 98 -35.38 -0.39 14.21
C ASP A 98 -34.53 0.80 14.68
N ILE A 99 -34.02 1.60 13.75
CA ILE A 99 -33.24 2.82 14.02
C ILE A 99 -34.02 4.02 13.50
N THR A 100 -34.28 4.99 14.37
CA THR A 100 -35.04 6.21 14.07
C THR A 100 -34.32 7.45 14.58
N ASN A 101 -34.72 8.64 14.09
CA ASN A 101 -34.07 9.92 14.38
C ASN A 101 -32.56 9.89 14.06
N ALA A 102 -32.20 9.16 12.99
CA ALA A 102 -30.86 9.18 12.42
C ALA A 102 -30.84 10.06 11.18
N GLU A 103 -29.64 10.41 10.72
CA GLU A 103 -29.41 11.04 9.42
C GLU A 103 -28.17 10.42 8.77
N LYS A 104 -28.13 10.44 7.42
CA LYS A 104 -26.92 10.07 6.67
C LYS A 104 -25.80 11.05 7.03
N ASP A 105 -24.62 10.53 7.32
CA ASP A 105 -23.39 11.30 7.44
C ASP A 105 -22.36 10.77 6.45
N GLU A 106 -21.50 11.67 5.97
CA GLU A 106 -20.32 11.29 5.22
C GLU A 106 -19.12 11.93 5.89
N PHE A 107 -18.22 11.10 6.40
CA PHE A 107 -17.03 11.59 7.09
C PHE A 107 -15.79 11.46 6.19
N ALA A 108 -15.10 12.58 6.02
CA ALA A 108 -13.75 12.62 5.48
C ALA A 108 -12.85 13.39 6.45
N LEU A 109 -11.64 12.88 6.67
CA LEU A 109 -10.63 13.68 7.37
C LEU A 109 -10.17 14.83 6.47
N THR A 110 -10.03 16.02 7.05
CA THR A 110 -9.53 17.20 6.33
C THR A 110 -8.12 17.01 5.76
N SER A 111 -7.34 16.09 6.30
CA SER A 111 -6.00 15.71 5.79
C SER A 111 -6.03 14.62 4.72
N ASP A 112 -7.17 13.96 4.49
CA ASP A 112 -7.30 12.96 3.44
C ASP A 112 -7.61 13.65 2.11
N LEU A 113 -6.60 13.73 1.24
CA LEU A 113 -6.71 14.35 -0.08
C LEU A 113 -7.26 13.38 -1.15
N SER A 114 -7.59 12.13 -0.80
CA SER A 114 -8.13 11.17 -1.76
C SER A 114 -9.56 11.49 -2.21
N GLY A 115 -10.27 12.34 -1.48
CA GLY A 115 -11.68 12.66 -1.71
C GLY A 115 -12.64 11.56 -1.22
N ARG A 116 -12.11 10.45 -0.68
CA ARG A 116 -12.90 9.35 -0.13
C ARG A 116 -13.59 9.75 1.16
N LYS A 117 -14.76 9.16 1.39
CA LYS A 117 -15.59 9.37 2.58
C LYS A 117 -16.05 8.01 3.09
N VAL A 118 -16.32 7.93 4.38
CA VAL A 118 -17.08 6.82 4.98
C VAL A 118 -18.54 7.25 5.10
N THR A 119 -19.45 6.41 4.66
CA THR A 119 -20.89 6.60 4.81
C THR A 119 -21.35 5.94 6.09
N GLU A 120 -21.84 6.74 7.03
CA GLU A 120 -22.36 6.28 8.32
C GLU A 120 -23.73 6.91 8.59
N ILE A 121 -24.40 6.43 9.64
CA ILE A 121 -25.56 7.14 10.20
C ILE A 121 -25.25 7.62 11.61
N LYS A 122 -25.68 8.84 11.92
CA LYS A 122 -25.58 9.45 13.25
C LYS A 122 -26.94 9.98 13.71
N GLY A 123 -27.02 10.45 14.95
CA GLY A 123 -28.23 11.12 15.44
C GLY A 123 -28.54 12.38 14.64
N ALA A 124 -29.80 12.57 14.25
CA ALA A 124 -30.23 13.72 13.46
C ALA A 124 -29.98 15.05 14.18
N ALA A 125 -29.68 16.10 13.43
CA ALA A 125 -29.44 17.43 13.99
C ALA A 125 -30.60 17.88 14.92
N GLY A 126 -30.29 18.10 16.21
CA GLY A 126 -31.27 18.52 17.22
C GLY A 126 -32.12 17.40 17.83
N GLY A 127 -31.82 16.13 17.52
CA GLY A 127 -32.48 14.95 18.07
C GLY A 127 -31.51 13.92 18.63
N MET A 128 -32.04 12.95 19.36
CA MET A 128 -31.30 11.76 19.80
C MET A 128 -31.75 10.57 18.97
N MET A 129 -30.80 9.86 18.35
CA MET A 129 -31.06 8.58 17.68
C MET A 129 -31.72 7.61 18.67
N THR A 130 -32.67 6.81 18.19
CA THR A 130 -33.27 5.74 18.98
C THR A 130 -33.13 4.41 18.25
N ILE A 131 -32.57 3.42 18.94
CA ILE A 131 -32.42 2.04 18.53
C ILE A 131 -33.38 1.19 19.36
N THR A 132 -34.36 0.59 18.70
CA THR A 132 -35.36 -0.27 19.35
C THR A 132 -35.15 -1.71 18.93
N LYS A 133 -34.76 -2.57 19.88
CA LYS A 133 -34.74 -4.02 19.66
C LYS A 133 -36.15 -4.55 19.39
N LYS A 134 -36.33 -5.21 18.26
CA LYS A 134 -37.59 -5.81 17.80
C LYS A 134 -37.64 -7.32 18.01
N GLY A 135 -36.47 -7.95 18.09
CA GLY A 135 -36.34 -9.40 18.26
C GLY A 135 -34.91 -9.86 18.10
N THR A 136 -34.77 -11.14 17.77
CA THR A 136 -33.50 -11.77 17.40
C THR A 136 -33.65 -12.37 16.01
N GLY A 137 -32.56 -12.36 15.25
CA GLY A 137 -32.48 -12.84 13.88
C GLY A 137 -31.22 -13.66 13.66
N THR A 138 -31.08 -14.17 12.43
CA THR A 138 -29.83 -14.80 12.00
C THR A 138 -28.93 -13.71 11.44
N VAL A 139 -27.71 -13.59 11.95
CA VAL A 139 -26.70 -12.70 11.36
C VAL A 139 -26.52 -13.08 9.88
N PRO A 140 -26.52 -12.12 8.94
CA PRO A 140 -26.22 -12.41 7.55
C PRO A 140 -24.94 -13.22 7.42
N ALA A 141 -24.94 -14.22 6.54
CA ALA A 141 -23.75 -15.02 6.31
C ALA A 141 -22.64 -14.10 5.73
N PRO A 142 -21.40 -14.17 6.25
CA PRO A 142 -20.33 -13.33 5.74
C PRO A 142 -20.13 -13.54 4.23
N VAL A 143 -19.99 -12.46 3.47
CA VAL A 143 -19.73 -12.54 2.03
C VAL A 143 -18.27 -12.87 1.78
N ALA A 144 -18.00 -13.85 0.92
CA ALA A 144 -16.62 -14.20 0.57
C ALA A 144 -15.99 -13.11 -0.31
N VAL A 145 -14.84 -12.60 0.12
CA VAL A 145 -14.03 -11.61 -0.60
C VAL A 145 -12.65 -12.20 -0.88
N ASP A 146 -12.22 -12.16 -2.13
CA ASP A 146 -10.89 -12.61 -2.54
C ASP A 146 -9.94 -11.41 -2.60
N ALA A 147 -9.11 -11.25 -1.56
CA ALA A 147 -8.17 -10.16 -1.47
C ALA A 147 -7.16 -10.15 -2.62
N LYS A 148 -6.77 -11.33 -3.11
CA LYS A 148 -5.81 -11.48 -4.22
C LYS A 148 -6.44 -11.04 -5.54
N ALA A 149 -7.71 -11.40 -5.78
CA ALA A 149 -8.42 -10.93 -6.96
C ALA A 149 -8.56 -9.40 -6.96
N ILE A 150 -8.87 -8.81 -5.82
CA ILE A 150 -8.97 -7.36 -5.65
C ILE A 150 -7.59 -6.68 -5.84
N ALA A 151 -6.51 -7.26 -5.31
CA ALA A 151 -5.15 -6.76 -5.48
C ALA A 151 -4.73 -6.61 -6.95
N ALA A 152 -5.17 -7.52 -7.81
CA ALA A 152 -4.87 -7.51 -9.23
C ALA A 152 -5.67 -6.46 -10.03
N MET A 153 -6.67 -5.81 -9.42
CA MET A 153 -7.45 -4.77 -10.09
C MET A 153 -6.66 -3.46 -10.21
N PRO A 154 -6.86 -2.68 -11.29
CA PRO A 154 -6.41 -1.29 -11.34
C PRO A 154 -6.94 -0.49 -10.17
N LYS A 155 -6.16 0.48 -9.68
CA LYS A 155 -6.44 1.22 -8.43
C LYS A 155 -7.89 1.68 -8.29
N ALA A 156 -8.44 2.39 -9.28
CA ALA A 156 -9.82 2.89 -9.23
C ALA A 156 -10.87 1.78 -9.12
N MET A 157 -10.67 0.64 -9.81
CA MET A 157 -11.58 -0.51 -9.69
C MET A 157 -11.43 -1.22 -8.35
N ARG A 158 -10.22 -1.26 -7.80
CA ARG A 158 -9.92 -1.83 -6.49
C ARG A 158 -10.62 -1.06 -5.37
N GLU A 159 -10.53 0.26 -5.42
CA GLU A 159 -11.17 1.17 -4.47
C GLU A 159 -12.70 1.03 -4.54
N ALA A 160 -13.28 1.08 -5.75
CA ALA A 160 -14.71 0.86 -5.95
C ALA A 160 -15.19 -0.55 -5.56
N GLU A 161 -14.31 -1.54 -5.55
CA GLU A 161 -14.64 -2.89 -5.09
C GLU A 161 -14.67 -2.99 -3.56
N TRP A 162 -13.75 -2.33 -2.85
CA TRP A 162 -13.76 -2.30 -1.39
C TRP A 162 -14.93 -1.50 -0.82
N GLU A 163 -15.29 -0.38 -1.46
CA GLU A 163 -16.40 0.48 -1.06
C GLU A 163 -17.74 -0.27 -0.94
N LYS A 164 -18.00 -1.25 -1.82
CA LYS A 164 -19.18 -2.12 -1.76
C LYS A 164 -19.34 -2.86 -0.44
N TRP A 165 -18.24 -3.07 0.26
CA TRP A 165 -18.20 -3.89 1.46
C TRP A 165 -18.26 -3.05 2.73
N GLU A 166 -18.23 -1.72 2.64
CA GLU A 166 -18.30 -0.84 3.81
C GLU A 166 -19.52 -1.15 4.70
N GLY A 167 -19.28 -1.36 5.99
CA GLY A 167 -20.26 -1.80 6.98
C GLY A 167 -20.73 -3.25 6.85
N VAL A 168 -20.28 -4.00 5.84
CA VAL A 168 -20.68 -5.38 5.55
C VAL A 168 -19.73 -6.39 6.21
N LEU A 169 -20.30 -7.45 6.76
CA LEU A 169 -19.62 -8.62 7.29
C LEU A 169 -19.11 -9.48 6.14
N VAL A 170 -17.80 -9.55 6.02
CA VAL A 170 -17.10 -10.31 4.98
C VAL A 170 -16.26 -11.43 5.57
N THR A 171 -15.91 -12.40 4.74
CA THR A 171 -14.82 -13.35 4.96
C THR A 171 -13.80 -13.16 3.85
N VAL A 172 -12.67 -12.54 4.22
CA VAL A 172 -11.55 -12.33 3.31
C VAL A 172 -10.71 -13.58 3.24
N THR A 173 -10.43 -14.03 2.02
CA THR A 173 -9.58 -15.19 1.70
C THR A 173 -8.43 -14.76 0.78
N GLY A 174 -7.43 -15.62 0.60
CA GLY A 174 -6.26 -15.32 -0.22
C GLY A 174 -5.37 -14.22 0.36
N ALA A 175 -5.58 -13.86 1.62
CA ALA A 175 -4.92 -12.75 2.29
C ALA A 175 -3.63 -13.18 2.98
N ARG A 176 -2.51 -12.53 2.61
CA ARG A 176 -1.22 -12.66 3.31
C ARG A 176 -0.95 -11.42 4.15
N GLN A 177 -0.44 -11.58 5.37
CA GLN A 177 0.05 -10.46 6.17
C GLN A 177 1.32 -9.86 5.55
N LEU A 178 1.24 -8.61 5.08
CA LEU A 178 2.31 -7.93 4.35
C LEU A 178 3.30 -7.17 5.25
N ALA A 179 2.94 -6.93 6.51
CA ALA A 179 3.78 -6.21 7.46
C ALA A 179 3.57 -6.76 8.87
N ALA A 180 4.58 -6.63 9.71
CA ALA A 180 4.43 -6.91 11.13
C ALA A 180 3.30 -6.07 11.74
N THR A 181 2.61 -6.63 12.73
CA THR A 181 1.61 -5.90 13.50
C THR A 181 2.25 -4.68 14.14
N ARG A 182 1.62 -3.52 13.98
CA ARG A 182 2.08 -2.25 14.53
C ARG A 182 0.98 -1.58 15.32
N THR A 183 1.36 -0.71 16.24
CA THR A 183 0.43 0.23 16.87
C THR A 183 0.20 1.44 15.97
N PHE A 184 -0.98 2.05 16.04
CA PHE A 184 -1.31 3.31 15.38
C PHE A 184 -1.95 4.32 16.35
N GLY A 185 -2.11 5.57 15.90
CA GLY A 185 -2.63 6.66 16.73
C GLY A 185 -1.58 7.27 17.67
N SER A 186 -1.91 8.43 18.24
CA SER A 186 -1.01 9.18 19.15
C SER A 186 -1.00 8.62 20.58
N ASN A 187 -2.05 7.93 20.99
CA ASN A 187 -2.19 7.28 22.29
C ASN A 187 -2.69 5.84 22.07
N PRO A 188 -1.81 4.93 21.62
CA PRO A 188 -2.22 3.59 21.23
C PRO A 188 -2.81 2.81 22.42
N GLY A 189 -4.01 2.28 22.23
CA GLY A 189 -4.68 1.35 23.15
C GLY A 189 -4.70 -0.09 22.62
N PRO A 190 -5.37 -1.01 23.33
CA PRO A 190 -5.59 -2.37 22.86
C PRO A 190 -6.29 -2.43 21.48
N ASP A 191 -7.12 -1.44 21.17
CA ASP A 191 -7.88 -1.21 19.92
C ASP A 191 -7.10 -0.42 18.86
N SER A 192 -5.78 -0.26 19.03
CA SER A 192 -4.94 0.53 18.13
C SER A 192 -3.83 -0.29 17.49
N ASN A 193 -4.09 -1.56 17.17
CA ASN A 193 -3.16 -2.45 16.49
C ASN A 193 -3.64 -2.76 15.08
N GLU A 194 -2.72 -2.86 14.14
CA GLU A 194 -3.05 -3.20 12.75
C GLU A 194 -1.93 -3.93 12.03
N PHE A 195 -2.29 -4.61 10.94
CA PHE A 195 -1.35 -5.06 9.91
C PHE A 195 -1.96 -4.94 8.51
N ARG A 196 -1.10 -4.79 7.49
CA ARG A 196 -1.51 -4.79 6.07
C ARG A 196 -1.72 -6.23 5.61
N ILE A 197 -2.72 -6.45 4.75
CA ILE A 197 -2.91 -7.71 4.01
C ILE A 197 -2.85 -7.47 2.50
N THR A 198 -2.77 -8.56 1.74
CA THR A 198 -2.95 -8.57 0.27
C THR A 198 -4.09 -7.65 -0.16
N GLY A 199 -3.90 -6.88 -1.24
CA GLY A 199 -4.97 -6.09 -1.87
C GLY A 199 -5.28 -4.72 -1.26
N ILE A 200 -4.37 -4.16 -0.47
CA ILE A 200 -4.38 -2.83 0.21
C ILE A 200 -5.08 -2.75 1.56
N ALA A 201 -6.00 -3.69 1.85
CA ALA A 201 -6.74 -3.65 3.08
C ALA A 201 -5.84 -3.85 4.31
N ARG A 202 -6.32 -3.34 5.44
CA ARG A 202 -5.72 -3.53 6.76
C ARG A 202 -6.63 -4.39 7.62
N VAL A 203 -6.07 -5.11 8.57
CA VAL A 203 -6.83 -5.74 9.64
C VAL A 203 -6.54 -4.96 10.90
N GLN A 204 -7.57 -4.47 11.58
CA GLN A 204 -7.41 -3.65 12.79
C GLN A 204 -8.08 -4.27 14.01
N SER A 205 -7.50 -4.00 15.18
CA SER A 205 -8.01 -4.46 16.47
C SER A 205 -9.20 -3.66 17.00
N GLY A 206 -9.92 -2.91 16.15
CA GLY A 206 -10.99 -2.01 16.59
C GLY A 206 -12.13 -2.71 17.32
N LEU A 207 -12.46 -3.95 16.94
CA LEU A 207 -13.56 -4.72 17.54
C LEU A 207 -13.11 -5.92 18.39
N ALA A 208 -11.84 -6.33 18.27
CA ALA A 208 -11.28 -7.44 19.02
C ALA A 208 -9.75 -7.40 19.04
N GLU A 209 -9.16 -8.12 19.99
CA GLU A 209 -7.71 -8.37 20.01
C GLU A 209 -7.29 -9.19 18.78
N LEU A 210 -6.22 -8.75 18.11
CA LEU A 210 -5.61 -9.51 17.00
C LEU A 210 -4.77 -10.66 17.54
N PRO A 211 -4.66 -11.80 16.83
CA PRO A 211 -3.87 -12.93 17.30
C PRO A 211 -2.40 -12.57 17.56
N ALA A 212 -1.84 -13.09 18.65
CA ALA A 212 -0.44 -12.85 19.01
C ALA A 212 0.57 -13.44 18.02
N ASP A 213 0.14 -14.44 17.23
CA ASP A 213 0.90 -15.09 16.16
C ASP A 213 0.73 -14.43 14.78
N ALA A 214 0.07 -13.28 14.70
CA ALA A 214 0.05 -12.45 13.50
C ALA A 214 1.49 -11.98 13.18
N GLY A 215 2.11 -12.60 12.18
CA GLY A 215 3.48 -12.38 11.78
C GLY A 215 3.62 -12.10 10.29
N PHE A 216 4.72 -11.44 9.92
CA PHE A 216 5.06 -11.20 8.52
C PHE A 216 4.98 -12.48 7.70
N GLY A 217 4.28 -12.42 6.56
CA GLY A 217 4.16 -13.53 5.64
C GLY A 217 3.20 -14.64 6.07
N VAL A 218 2.48 -14.52 7.20
CA VAL A 218 1.39 -15.47 7.53
C VAL A 218 0.33 -15.44 6.42
N CYS A 219 0.01 -16.62 5.89
CA CYS A 219 -1.12 -16.78 4.97
C CYS A 219 -2.36 -17.18 5.78
N TYR A 220 -3.41 -16.37 5.67
CA TYR A 220 -4.66 -16.63 6.38
C TYR A 220 -5.55 -17.57 5.57
N GLU A 221 -6.12 -18.56 6.25
CA GLU A 221 -7.22 -19.37 5.72
C GLU A 221 -8.43 -18.46 5.50
N ARG A 222 -8.74 -17.64 6.51
CA ARG A 222 -9.80 -16.64 6.46
C ARG A 222 -9.59 -15.52 7.47
N ILE A 223 -10.08 -14.33 7.13
CA ILE A 223 -10.27 -13.21 8.05
C ILE A 223 -11.73 -12.80 7.95
N THR A 224 -12.51 -13.05 8.99
CA THR A 224 -13.92 -12.64 9.04
C THR A 224 -14.04 -11.32 9.80
N GLY A 225 -14.83 -10.38 9.33
CA GLY A 225 -14.94 -9.08 9.99
C GLY A 225 -15.87 -8.13 9.23
N VAL A 226 -16.22 -7.02 9.86
CA VAL A 226 -16.96 -5.96 9.19
C VAL A 226 -15.96 -5.06 8.47
N VAL A 227 -16.20 -4.69 7.22
CA VAL A 227 -15.33 -3.72 6.54
C VAL A 227 -15.71 -2.31 6.98
N ASP A 228 -14.71 -1.46 7.19
CA ASP A 228 -14.84 -0.05 7.49
C ASP A 228 -13.87 0.74 6.60
N TYR A 229 -14.13 2.02 6.42
CA TYR A 229 -13.21 2.93 5.75
C TYR A 229 -12.76 4.03 6.71
N PHE A 230 -11.47 4.03 7.04
CA PHE A 230 -10.85 5.11 7.81
C PHE A 230 -9.40 5.28 7.37
N PHE A 231 -9.17 6.17 6.41
CA PHE A 231 -7.94 6.35 5.62
C PHE A 231 -7.57 5.18 4.70
N ASN A 232 -8.00 3.97 5.03
CA ASN A 232 -7.76 2.73 4.30
C ASN A 232 -9.00 1.85 4.44
N ASP A 233 -9.13 0.88 3.53
CA ASP A 233 -10.06 -0.22 3.69
C ASP A 233 -9.59 -1.10 4.86
N ILE A 234 -10.46 -1.29 5.85
CA ILE A 234 -10.15 -1.96 7.10
C ILE A 234 -11.12 -3.11 7.27
N VAL A 235 -10.61 -4.31 7.55
CA VAL A 235 -11.40 -5.41 8.07
C VAL A 235 -11.29 -5.39 9.58
N LEU A 236 -12.44 -5.34 10.27
CA LEU A 236 -12.56 -5.34 11.72
C LEU A 236 -13.06 -6.72 12.20
N PRO A 237 -12.16 -7.63 12.64
CA PRO A 237 -12.57 -8.91 13.18
C PRO A 237 -13.38 -8.73 14.48
N ARG A 238 -14.46 -9.47 14.66
CA ARG A 238 -15.35 -9.32 15.82
C ARG A 238 -14.87 -10.13 17.03
N ALA A 239 -13.97 -11.06 16.79
CA ALA A 239 -13.27 -11.85 17.78
C ALA A 239 -11.89 -12.25 17.25
N THR A 240 -10.95 -12.57 18.13
CA THR A 240 -9.63 -13.10 17.73
C THR A 240 -9.75 -14.36 16.86
N THR A 241 -10.77 -15.19 17.11
CA THR A 241 -11.06 -16.42 16.34
C THR A 241 -11.56 -16.17 14.91
N ASP A 242 -11.84 -14.91 14.55
CA ASP A 242 -12.19 -14.55 13.18
C ASP A 242 -10.94 -14.43 12.27
N VAL A 243 -9.74 -14.37 12.85
CA VAL A 243 -8.47 -14.34 12.13
C VAL A 243 -7.81 -15.71 12.21
N VAL A 244 -7.89 -16.49 11.13
CA VAL A 244 -7.44 -17.89 11.10
C VAL A 244 -6.27 -18.05 10.13
N GLY A 245 -5.09 -18.37 10.65
CA GLY A 245 -3.90 -18.68 9.87
C GLY A 245 -3.97 -20.03 9.13
N GLY A 246 -2.88 -20.42 8.46
CA GLY A 246 -2.76 -21.74 7.83
C GLY A 246 -3.39 -21.85 6.43
N GLY A 247 -3.72 -20.73 5.79
CA GLY A 247 -4.24 -20.71 4.43
C GLY A 247 -3.22 -21.14 3.39
N THR A 248 -3.72 -21.55 2.22
CA THR A 248 -2.90 -21.92 1.05
C THR A 248 -3.21 -21.09 -0.18
N GLY A 249 -4.17 -20.16 -0.11
CA GLY A 249 -4.64 -19.35 -1.24
C GLY A 249 -3.80 -18.12 -1.56
N CYS A 250 -2.83 -17.77 -0.71
CA CYS A 250 -2.02 -16.57 -0.89
C CYS A 250 -0.99 -16.70 -2.01
N ASN A 251 -0.57 -15.56 -2.56
CA ASN A 251 0.58 -15.49 -3.46
C ASN A 251 1.85 -16.04 -2.81
N ALA A 252 2.74 -16.63 -3.61
CA ALA A 252 4.00 -17.16 -3.13
C ALA A 252 4.90 -16.04 -2.58
N LEU A 253 5.67 -16.34 -1.54
CA LEU A 253 6.74 -15.46 -1.07
C LEU A 253 7.91 -15.56 -2.04
N ALA A 254 8.47 -14.42 -2.47
CA ALA A 254 9.76 -14.43 -3.10
C ALA A 254 10.85 -14.75 -2.07
N THR A 255 11.69 -15.72 -2.37
CA THR A 255 12.81 -16.16 -1.52
C THR A 255 14.17 -15.87 -2.14
N SER A 256 14.18 -15.20 -3.28
CA SER A 256 15.37 -14.76 -4.03
C SER A 256 15.07 -13.46 -4.77
N VAL A 257 16.08 -12.66 -5.04
CA VAL A 257 15.98 -11.44 -5.86
C VAL A 257 15.45 -11.79 -7.25
N VAL A 258 15.93 -12.88 -7.85
CA VAL A 258 15.40 -13.36 -9.14
C VAL A 258 13.90 -13.65 -9.07
N SER A 259 13.40 -14.25 -7.99
CA SER A 259 11.96 -14.48 -7.83
C SER A 259 11.17 -13.21 -7.58
N VAL A 260 11.78 -12.14 -7.04
CA VAL A 260 11.13 -10.82 -6.95
C VAL A 260 10.95 -10.26 -8.36
N GLN A 261 12.01 -10.24 -9.15
CA GLN A 261 12.06 -9.67 -10.50
C GLN A 261 11.24 -10.46 -11.54
N THR A 262 11.16 -11.78 -11.41
CA THR A 262 10.51 -12.64 -12.43
C THR A 262 9.17 -13.23 -11.97
N GLY A 263 8.85 -13.09 -10.68
CA GLY A 263 7.71 -13.75 -10.07
C GLY A 263 6.40 -13.07 -10.43
N THR A 264 5.49 -13.82 -11.06
CA THR A 264 4.14 -13.32 -11.30
C THR A 264 3.38 -13.19 -9.98
N ASN A 265 2.92 -11.98 -9.65
CA ASN A 265 2.16 -11.65 -8.43
C ASN A 265 2.92 -11.89 -7.11
N VAL A 266 4.20 -11.56 -7.05
CA VAL A 266 4.92 -11.54 -5.77
C VAL A 266 4.53 -10.28 -5.01
N GLU A 267 3.98 -10.44 -3.81
CA GLU A 267 3.59 -9.32 -2.94
C GLU A 267 4.56 -9.12 -1.77
N LEU A 268 5.39 -10.13 -1.48
CA LEU A 268 6.34 -10.11 -0.37
C LEU A 268 7.63 -10.81 -0.73
N ALA A 269 8.71 -10.24 -0.22
CA ALA A 269 10.03 -10.82 -0.24
C ALA A 269 10.43 -11.26 1.17
N ASN A 270 11.00 -12.46 1.27
CA ASN A 270 11.70 -12.97 2.46
C ASN A 270 13.06 -13.50 1.99
N LEU A 271 13.96 -12.56 1.73
CA LEU A 271 15.26 -12.82 1.13
C LEU A 271 16.28 -13.11 2.23
N ALA A 272 17.00 -14.21 2.08
CA ALA A 272 18.05 -14.60 3.02
C ALA A 272 19.43 -14.46 2.39
N ASN A 273 20.38 -13.90 3.14
CA ASN A 273 21.78 -13.76 2.74
C ASN A 273 22.03 -12.99 1.42
N VAL A 274 21.16 -12.05 1.05
CA VAL A 274 21.37 -11.18 -0.12
C VAL A 274 22.53 -10.22 0.10
N VAL A 275 23.24 -9.88 -0.95
CA VAL A 275 24.45 -9.06 -0.92
C VAL A 275 24.11 -7.62 -1.28
N VAL A 276 24.56 -6.65 -0.47
CA VAL A 276 24.49 -5.23 -0.83
C VAL A 276 25.39 -4.96 -2.03
N THR A 277 24.81 -4.54 -3.15
CA THR A 277 25.54 -4.21 -4.39
C THR A 277 25.84 -2.73 -4.53
N GLY A 278 25.02 -1.87 -3.93
CA GLY A 278 25.24 -0.43 -3.80
C GLY A 278 24.32 0.19 -2.74
N ARG A 279 24.54 1.48 -2.46
CA ARG A 279 23.82 2.26 -1.45
C ARG A 279 23.40 3.60 -2.05
N ASP A 280 22.19 4.03 -1.74
CA ASP A 280 21.77 5.42 -1.93
C ASP A 280 21.80 6.11 -0.57
N ASP A 281 22.94 6.76 -0.30
CA ASP A 281 23.13 7.59 0.89
C ASP A 281 22.74 9.05 0.63
N LEU A 282 22.27 9.41 -0.56
CA LEU A 282 21.95 10.78 -0.96
C LEU A 282 20.47 11.10 -0.71
N GLY A 283 20.12 12.39 -0.79
CA GLY A 283 18.73 12.86 -0.70
C GLY A 283 17.92 12.37 0.51
N THR A 284 16.61 12.29 0.30
CA THR A 284 15.63 11.76 1.28
C THR A 284 15.17 10.33 0.95
N ASN A 285 15.32 9.90 -0.31
CA ASN A 285 14.82 8.61 -0.81
C ASN A 285 15.87 7.51 -0.64
N LYS A 286 16.29 7.28 0.61
CA LYS A 286 17.40 6.38 0.90
C LYS A 286 17.03 4.92 0.72
N GLY A 287 17.99 4.14 0.25
CA GLY A 287 17.84 2.70 0.06
C GLY A 287 19.14 2.00 -0.27
N ILE A 288 19.05 0.69 -0.53
CA ILE A 288 20.18 -0.12 -0.95
C ILE A 288 19.77 -0.98 -2.13
N TRP A 289 20.72 -1.30 -3.01
CA TRP A 289 20.53 -2.35 -3.99
C TRP A 289 21.07 -3.65 -3.44
N VAL A 290 20.34 -4.73 -3.65
CA VAL A 290 20.75 -6.08 -3.22
C VAL A 290 20.63 -7.09 -4.36
N ALA A 291 21.43 -8.16 -4.26
CA ALA A 291 21.44 -9.28 -5.21
C ALA A 291 21.53 -10.62 -4.44
N ASP A 292 21.11 -11.73 -5.05
CA ASP A 292 21.25 -13.08 -4.47
C ASP A 292 22.71 -13.48 -4.25
N GLY A 293 23.64 -12.90 -5.02
CA GLY A 293 25.05 -13.23 -5.00
C GLY A 293 25.96 -12.05 -5.35
N LEU A 294 27.27 -12.31 -5.37
CA LEU A 294 28.28 -11.29 -5.67
C LEU A 294 28.35 -10.92 -7.16
N ALA A 295 27.92 -11.81 -8.06
CA ALA A 295 27.99 -11.56 -9.50
C ALA A 295 26.69 -10.90 -10.00
N GLY A 296 26.83 -9.79 -10.72
CA GLY A 296 25.75 -9.23 -11.50
C GLY A 296 25.30 -10.21 -12.57
N ALA A 297 23.98 -10.39 -12.68
CA ALA A 297 23.33 -11.27 -13.65
C ALA A 297 21.91 -10.74 -13.93
N GLU A 298 21.30 -11.18 -15.02
CA GLU A 298 19.90 -10.88 -15.32
C GLU A 298 18.98 -11.24 -14.14
N ASN A 299 18.03 -10.36 -13.86
CA ASN A 299 17.05 -10.40 -12.78
C ASN A 299 17.66 -10.48 -11.37
N ASN A 300 18.96 -10.22 -11.22
CA ASN A 300 19.68 -10.37 -9.96
C ASN A 300 20.04 -9.01 -9.35
N GLY A 301 19.06 -8.12 -9.29
CA GLY A 301 19.14 -6.82 -8.64
C GLY A 301 17.74 -6.40 -8.19
N VAL A 302 17.63 -5.78 -7.02
CA VAL A 302 16.39 -5.14 -6.56
C VAL A 302 16.74 -4.00 -5.63
N PHE A 303 15.96 -2.91 -5.69
CA PHE A 303 16.09 -1.81 -4.76
C PHE A 303 15.30 -2.08 -3.48
N VAL A 304 15.90 -1.79 -2.32
CA VAL A 304 15.28 -1.91 -1.01
C VAL A 304 15.12 -0.50 -0.46
N PHE A 305 13.92 0.05 -0.56
CA PHE A 305 13.60 1.40 -0.12
C PHE A 305 13.43 1.45 1.39
N THR A 306 14.26 2.26 2.07
CA THR A 306 14.20 2.39 3.54
C THR A 306 13.56 3.70 3.98
N GLY A 307 13.63 4.74 3.13
CA GLY A 307 13.12 6.09 3.45
C GLY A 307 13.78 6.72 4.67
N ALA A 308 14.89 6.16 5.15
CA ALA A 308 15.54 6.53 6.41
C ALA A 308 17.06 6.45 6.28
N MET A 309 17.77 7.03 7.25
CA MET A 309 19.23 6.91 7.31
C MET A 309 19.65 5.45 7.30
N LEU A 310 20.53 5.08 6.37
CA LEU A 310 21.04 3.73 6.25
C LEU A 310 21.98 3.40 7.41
N ASP A 311 21.91 2.17 7.90
CA ASP A 311 22.88 1.68 8.88
C ASP A 311 24.28 1.66 8.25
N VAL A 312 25.26 2.22 8.96
CA VAL A 312 26.66 2.24 8.53
C VAL A 312 27.23 0.83 8.34
N ALA A 313 26.66 -0.19 8.99
CA ALA A 313 27.04 -1.59 8.83
C ALA A 313 26.64 -2.18 7.47
N TRP A 314 25.69 -1.60 6.75
CA TRP A 314 25.23 -2.09 5.44
C TRP A 314 26.17 -1.64 4.32
N THR A 315 27.44 -2.01 4.39
CA THR A 315 28.43 -1.67 3.36
C THR A 315 28.33 -2.61 2.16
N VAL A 316 28.79 -2.16 0.99
CA VAL A 316 28.84 -2.99 -0.23
C VAL A 316 29.55 -4.32 0.03
N GLY A 317 28.93 -5.42 -0.35
CA GLY A 317 29.37 -6.80 -0.09
C GLY A 317 28.81 -7.42 1.19
N THR A 318 28.23 -6.62 2.11
CA THR A 318 27.56 -7.12 3.33
C THR A 318 26.38 -8.02 2.94
N ARG A 319 26.16 -9.08 3.72
CA ARG A 319 25.00 -9.95 3.55
C ARG A 319 23.90 -9.60 4.53
N LEU A 320 22.67 -9.49 4.02
CA LEU A 320 21.49 -9.11 4.75
C LEU A 320 20.40 -10.18 4.62
N ASN A 321 19.55 -10.27 5.64
CA ASN A 321 18.22 -10.84 5.50
C ASN A 321 17.25 -9.67 5.36
N VAL A 322 16.40 -9.71 4.33
CA VAL A 322 15.48 -8.63 3.98
C VAL A 322 14.07 -9.21 3.88
N GLN A 323 13.16 -8.63 4.65
CA GLN A 323 11.73 -8.89 4.58
C GLN A 323 11.00 -7.61 4.23
N GLY A 324 10.03 -7.63 3.33
CA GLY A 324 9.25 -6.44 2.99
C GLY A 324 8.24 -6.70 1.88
N ALA A 325 7.42 -5.71 1.60
CA ALA A 325 6.45 -5.76 0.52
C ALA A 325 7.17 -5.56 -0.82
N VAL A 326 6.81 -6.35 -1.83
CA VAL A 326 7.25 -6.12 -3.21
C VAL A 326 6.26 -5.18 -3.86
N GLU A 327 6.75 -4.05 -4.35
CA GLU A 327 5.94 -3.01 -4.99
C GLU A 327 6.56 -2.63 -6.33
N GLU A 328 5.70 -2.39 -7.31
CA GLU A 328 6.06 -1.71 -8.55
C GLU A 328 5.85 -0.22 -8.32
N PHE A 329 6.93 0.49 -7.99
CA PHE A 329 6.89 1.90 -7.68
C PHE A 329 6.90 2.74 -8.96
N ASP A 330 5.89 3.58 -9.10
CA ASP A 330 5.85 4.67 -10.05
C ASP A 330 5.32 5.90 -9.34
N LEU A 331 5.70 7.07 -9.82
CA LEU A 331 5.16 8.32 -9.33
C LEU A 331 3.71 8.46 -9.81
N PRO A 332 2.80 8.86 -8.91
CA PRO A 332 1.47 9.21 -9.36
C PRO A 332 1.60 10.29 -10.42
N ALA A 333 0.84 10.12 -11.51
CA ALA A 333 0.71 11.14 -12.52
C ALA A 333 0.53 12.51 -11.86
N MET A 334 1.47 13.43 -12.11
CA MET A 334 1.36 14.81 -11.64
C MET A 334 0.00 15.37 -12.07
N ALA A 335 -0.84 15.72 -11.08
CA ALA A 335 -2.23 16.20 -11.19
C ALA A 335 -2.85 16.20 -12.60
N GLY A 336 -3.23 15.02 -13.09
CA GLY A 336 -3.91 14.82 -14.39
C GLY A 336 -3.04 14.29 -15.53
N GLY A 337 -1.77 13.95 -15.29
CA GLY A 337 -0.91 13.26 -16.26
C GLY A 337 -1.28 11.78 -16.49
N THR A 338 -0.64 11.15 -17.46
CA THR A 338 -0.52 9.69 -17.49
C THR A 338 0.62 9.30 -16.54
N PRO A 339 0.53 8.17 -15.79
CA PRO A 339 1.66 7.64 -15.04
C PRO A 339 2.92 7.60 -15.91
N MET A 340 4.09 7.87 -15.33
CA MET A 340 5.34 7.85 -16.08
C MET A 340 5.62 6.37 -16.37
N GLY A 341 5.64 5.99 -17.64
CA GLY A 341 5.13 4.68 -18.08
C GLY A 341 5.82 3.42 -17.54
N ASN A 342 6.97 3.54 -16.88
CA ASN A 342 7.73 2.42 -16.33
C ASN A 342 7.88 2.53 -14.81
N THR A 343 7.80 1.38 -14.16
CA THR A 343 7.93 1.22 -12.71
C THR A 343 9.34 0.81 -12.32
N VAL A 344 9.66 0.90 -11.03
CA VAL A 344 10.79 0.23 -10.39
C VAL A 344 10.23 -0.88 -9.50
N THR A 345 10.72 -2.11 -9.67
CA THR A 345 10.51 -3.18 -8.71
C THR A 345 11.34 -2.90 -7.46
N GLU A 346 10.67 -2.66 -6.33
CA GLU A 346 11.32 -2.41 -5.05
C GLU A 346 10.76 -3.26 -3.90
N ILE A 347 11.55 -3.34 -2.82
CA ILE A 347 11.12 -3.87 -1.54
C ILE A 347 10.87 -2.69 -0.59
N SER A 348 9.61 -2.44 -0.26
CA SER A 348 9.19 -1.34 0.61
C SER A 348 8.88 -1.80 2.04
N SER A 349 8.88 -0.84 2.97
CA SER A 349 8.72 -1.06 4.42
C SER A 349 9.60 -2.20 4.98
N PRO A 350 10.91 -2.26 4.63
CA PRO A 350 11.71 -3.44 4.88
C PRO A 350 12.08 -3.61 6.35
N THR A 351 12.09 -4.86 6.82
CA THR A 351 12.85 -5.30 8.00
C THR A 351 14.16 -5.90 7.53
N ILE A 352 15.27 -5.32 7.97
CA ILE A 352 16.62 -5.67 7.53
C ILE A 352 17.46 -6.14 8.72
N ALA A 353 18.09 -7.30 8.60
CA ALA A 353 19.03 -7.81 9.59
C ALA A 353 20.36 -8.17 8.94
N VAL A 354 21.48 -7.82 9.58
CA VAL A 354 22.82 -8.23 9.11
C VAL A 354 22.98 -9.74 9.31
N ALA A 355 23.20 -10.45 8.21
CA ALA A 355 23.46 -11.89 8.20
C ALA A 355 24.97 -12.19 8.29
N ALA A 356 25.79 -11.45 7.54
CA ALA A 356 27.25 -11.54 7.61
C ALA A 356 27.92 -10.27 7.11
N ALA A 357 29.12 -9.98 7.61
CA ALA A 357 29.96 -8.89 7.11
C ALA A 357 30.41 -9.13 5.65
N ALA A 358 30.82 -8.06 4.98
CA ALA A 358 31.35 -8.14 3.61
C ALA A 358 32.59 -9.05 3.54
N THR A 359 32.55 -10.05 2.65
CA THR A 359 33.68 -10.97 2.43
C THR A 359 34.43 -10.68 1.13
N ALA A 360 33.78 -10.08 0.15
CA ALA A 360 34.33 -9.71 -1.15
C ALA A 360 33.48 -8.61 -1.80
N PRO A 361 34.06 -7.79 -2.70
CA PRO A 361 33.28 -6.85 -3.47
C PRO A 361 32.42 -7.57 -4.52
N PRO A 362 31.19 -7.09 -4.80
CA PRO A 362 30.39 -7.57 -5.92
C PRO A 362 31.09 -7.31 -7.26
N THR A 363 31.00 -8.27 -8.18
CA THR A 363 31.55 -8.20 -9.53
C THR A 363 30.44 -7.84 -10.52
N PRO A 364 30.60 -6.79 -11.35
CA PRO A 364 29.57 -6.38 -12.30
C PRO A 364 29.35 -7.43 -13.40
N ALA A 365 28.14 -7.48 -13.95
CA ALA A 365 27.91 -8.09 -15.25
C ALA A 365 28.69 -7.31 -16.33
N THR A 366 29.39 -8.04 -17.19
CA THR A 366 30.15 -7.46 -18.29
C THR A 366 29.59 -7.93 -19.63
N ALA A 367 29.92 -7.22 -20.70
CA ALA A 367 29.50 -7.55 -22.07
C ALA A 367 27.98 -7.46 -22.32
N VAL A 368 27.23 -6.73 -21.50
CA VAL A 368 25.84 -6.38 -21.80
C VAL A 368 25.82 -5.24 -22.83
N PRO A 369 25.07 -5.35 -23.94
CA PRO A 369 24.96 -4.28 -24.91
C PRO A 369 24.38 -3.00 -24.30
N VAL A 370 24.99 -1.85 -24.59
CA VAL A 370 24.49 -0.54 -24.13
C VAL A 370 23.05 -0.28 -24.58
N THR A 371 22.67 -0.75 -25.78
CA THR A 371 21.29 -0.66 -26.27
C THR A 371 20.29 -1.42 -25.42
N THR A 372 20.71 -2.54 -24.81
CA THR A 372 19.88 -3.32 -23.89
C THR A 372 19.75 -2.60 -22.56
N LEU A 373 20.86 -2.10 -22.00
CA LEU A 373 20.86 -1.36 -20.73
C LEU A 373 20.07 -0.05 -20.80
N ASN A 374 20.05 0.61 -21.97
CA ASN A 374 19.30 1.85 -22.18
C ASN A 374 17.85 1.61 -22.64
N ASP A 375 17.43 0.36 -22.84
CA ASP A 375 16.03 0.07 -23.16
C ASP A 375 15.21 0.18 -21.88
N ILE A 376 14.23 1.07 -21.85
CA ILE A 376 13.35 1.17 -20.69
C ILE A 376 12.30 0.05 -20.64
N GLY A 377 12.00 -0.55 -21.79
CA GLY A 377 11.05 -1.64 -21.89
C GLY A 377 11.65 -3.02 -21.58
N ALA A 378 11.05 -4.04 -22.18
CA ALA A 378 11.28 -5.44 -21.82
C ALA A 378 12.73 -5.94 -21.94
N ALA A 379 13.59 -5.33 -22.77
CA ALA A 379 14.97 -5.79 -22.88
C ALA A 379 15.86 -5.30 -21.73
N GLY A 380 15.58 -4.11 -21.18
CA GLY A 380 16.34 -3.56 -20.05
C GLY A 380 15.79 -3.97 -18.69
N GLU A 381 14.53 -4.40 -18.62
CA GLU A 381 13.88 -4.86 -17.38
C GLU A 381 14.70 -5.91 -16.60
N PRO A 382 15.26 -6.96 -17.22
CA PRO A 382 16.08 -7.93 -16.49
C PRO A 382 17.37 -7.34 -15.90
N TRP A 383 17.74 -6.12 -16.26
CA TRP A 383 18.92 -5.45 -15.75
C TRP A 383 18.60 -4.46 -14.64
N GLU A 384 17.35 -4.25 -14.28
CA GLU A 384 16.98 -3.35 -13.19
C GLU A 384 17.63 -3.73 -11.85
N GLY A 385 18.23 -2.75 -11.19
CA GLY A 385 18.95 -2.91 -9.93
C GLY A 385 20.25 -3.71 -10.03
N VAL A 386 20.60 -4.23 -11.22
CA VAL A 386 21.78 -5.08 -11.43
C VAL A 386 23.04 -4.22 -11.51
N LEU A 387 24.10 -4.68 -10.86
CA LEU A 387 25.43 -4.11 -11.02
C LEU A 387 26.03 -4.52 -12.37
N VAL A 388 26.28 -3.55 -13.25
CA VAL A 388 26.81 -3.76 -14.60
C VAL A 388 28.06 -2.93 -14.84
N GLN A 389 28.82 -3.28 -15.89
CA GLN A 389 29.95 -2.50 -16.37
C GLN A 389 29.89 -2.37 -17.90
N VAL A 390 29.97 -1.12 -18.36
CA VAL A 390 30.12 -0.75 -19.77
C VAL A 390 31.53 -0.21 -20.02
N GLN A 391 32.00 -0.29 -21.25
CA GLN A 391 33.37 0.07 -21.64
C GLN A 391 33.38 1.12 -22.75
N LEU A 392 34.45 1.93 -22.81
CA LEU A 392 34.73 2.90 -23.87
C LEU A 392 33.55 3.86 -24.11
N MET A 393 33.14 4.54 -23.04
CA MET A 393 32.04 5.50 -23.06
C MET A 393 32.57 6.93 -23.12
N LYS A 394 32.02 7.76 -24.01
CA LYS A 394 32.36 9.18 -24.16
C LYS A 394 31.27 10.05 -23.56
N VAL A 395 31.64 11.05 -22.77
CA VAL A 395 30.70 12.09 -22.32
C VAL A 395 30.32 12.97 -23.50
N THR A 396 29.05 12.94 -23.92
CA THR A 396 28.54 13.74 -25.04
C THR A 396 27.74 14.95 -24.60
N ALA A 397 27.10 14.89 -23.43
CA ALA A 397 26.38 16.02 -22.85
C ALA A 397 26.35 15.95 -21.33
N LEU A 398 26.25 17.12 -20.69
CA LEU A 398 25.83 17.26 -19.30
C LEU A 398 24.38 17.71 -19.32
N GLN A 399 23.55 17.08 -18.49
CA GLN A 399 22.13 17.38 -18.36
C GLN A 399 21.84 17.98 -16.98
N SER A 400 20.58 18.37 -16.76
CA SER A 400 20.13 18.81 -15.44
C SER A 400 20.16 17.66 -14.43
N PHE A 401 20.14 18.01 -13.13
CA PHE A 401 20.06 17.04 -12.03
C PHE A 401 21.20 16.01 -12.04
N GLY A 402 22.44 16.43 -12.27
CA GLY A 402 23.61 15.54 -12.16
C GLY A 402 23.81 14.55 -13.32
N LYS A 403 22.83 14.42 -14.22
CA LYS A 403 22.84 13.46 -15.33
C LYS A 403 23.90 13.76 -16.39
N ILE A 404 24.49 12.70 -16.91
CA ILE A 404 25.56 12.73 -17.91
C ILE A 404 25.18 11.80 -19.05
N GLU A 405 25.08 12.32 -20.28
CA GLU A 405 24.89 11.50 -21.47
C GLU A 405 26.24 10.86 -21.87
N LEU A 406 26.23 9.54 -21.95
CA LEU A 406 27.34 8.73 -22.41
C LEU A 406 27.03 8.14 -23.78
N THR A 407 28.00 8.12 -24.69
CA THR A 407 27.90 7.46 -25.99
C THR A 407 29.03 6.45 -26.14
N SER A 408 28.68 5.20 -26.49
CA SER A 408 29.63 4.13 -26.80
C SER A 408 30.26 4.31 -28.18
N ASN A 409 31.35 3.58 -28.47
CA ASN A 409 31.95 3.54 -29.81
C ASN A 409 31.02 3.03 -30.93
N ALA A 410 29.97 2.30 -30.56
CA ALA A 410 28.93 1.84 -31.50
C ALA A 410 27.83 2.89 -31.73
N GLY A 411 27.91 4.07 -31.10
CA GLY A 411 26.91 5.14 -31.18
C GLY A 411 25.70 4.94 -30.26
N ALA A 412 25.63 3.85 -29.49
CA ALA A 412 24.58 3.63 -28.50
C ALA A 412 24.76 4.56 -27.30
N LYS A 413 23.66 5.12 -26.80
CA LYS A 413 23.62 6.06 -25.68
C LYS A 413 23.23 5.38 -24.37
N LEU A 414 23.69 5.94 -23.27
CA LEU A 414 23.30 5.59 -21.89
C LEU A 414 23.33 6.86 -21.04
N ILE A 415 22.41 6.98 -20.08
CA ILE A 415 22.45 8.06 -19.10
C ILE A 415 23.14 7.56 -17.84
N MET A 416 24.18 8.27 -17.40
CA MET A 416 24.77 8.08 -16.07
C MET A 416 24.20 9.13 -15.13
N ASP A 417 23.80 8.72 -13.93
CA ASP A 417 23.19 9.61 -12.93
C ASP A 417 23.97 9.57 -11.62
N ASP A 418 23.78 10.58 -10.77
CA ASP A 418 24.52 10.80 -9.54
C ASP A 418 23.77 10.37 -8.27
N GLU A 419 22.67 9.62 -8.45
CA GLU A 419 21.76 9.16 -7.40
C GLU A 419 22.46 8.33 -6.32
N ALA A 420 23.33 7.38 -6.70
CA ALA A 420 24.09 6.58 -5.72
C ALA A 420 25.40 7.26 -5.28
N PHE A 421 25.91 8.22 -6.05
CA PHE A 421 27.19 8.88 -5.80
C PHE A 421 27.30 10.22 -6.52
N VAL A 422 27.49 11.30 -5.76
CA VAL A 422 27.71 12.64 -6.31
C VAL A 422 29.02 12.68 -7.09
N LEU A 423 28.92 12.71 -8.41
CA LEU A 423 30.07 12.81 -9.29
C LEU A 423 30.41 14.29 -9.57
N SER A 424 31.69 14.63 -9.54
CA SER A 424 32.12 15.93 -10.08
C SER A 424 31.87 15.97 -11.59
N PRO A 425 31.14 16.98 -12.11
CA PRO A 425 30.77 17.02 -13.53
C PRO A 425 32.01 16.91 -14.44
N PRO A 426 32.09 15.88 -15.31
CA PRO A 426 33.21 15.73 -16.22
C PRO A 426 33.14 16.75 -17.37
N ALA A 427 34.27 17.04 -18.02
CA ALA A 427 34.25 17.81 -19.25
C ALA A 427 33.57 17.00 -20.36
N VAL A 428 32.80 17.67 -21.24
CA VAL A 428 32.34 17.05 -22.49
C VAL A 428 33.56 16.58 -23.29
N ASN A 429 33.45 15.40 -23.91
CA ASN A 429 34.53 14.61 -24.51
C ASN A 429 35.46 13.88 -23.53
N THR A 430 35.18 13.91 -22.23
CA THR A 430 35.85 12.98 -21.30
C THR A 430 35.57 11.55 -21.74
N CYS A 431 36.61 10.74 -21.74
CA CYS A 431 36.53 9.34 -22.13
C CYS A 431 36.66 8.45 -20.91
N TYR A 432 35.72 7.52 -20.72
CA TYR A 432 35.80 6.50 -19.70
C TYR A 432 36.19 5.17 -20.33
N ALA A 433 37.28 4.57 -19.84
CA ALA A 433 37.66 3.20 -20.14
C ALA A 433 36.56 2.23 -19.69
N THR A 434 36.06 2.42 -18.46
CA THR A 434 34.94 1.67 -17.90
C THR A 434 34.04 2.57 -17.07
N VAL A 435 32.73 2.32 -17.13
CA VAL A 435 31.75 2.84 -16.17
C VAL A 435 31.06 1.64 -15.56
N THR A 436 31.17 1.50 -14.24
CA THR A 436 30.48 0.48 -13.44
C THR A 436 29.36 1.17 -12.67
N GLY A 437 28.22 0.52 -12.51
CA GLY A 437 27.12 1.10 -11.75
C GLY A 437 25.91 0.21 -11.69
N LEU A 438 24.96 0.62 -10.87
CA LEU A 438 23.67 -0.04 -10.73
C LEU A 438 22.75 0.50 -11.81
N MET A 439 22.10 -0.38 -12.55
CA MET A 439 21.05 0.05 -13.45
C MET A 439 19.80 0.40 -12.65
N HIS A 440 19.12 1.48 -13.01
CA HIS A 440 17.91 1.94 -12.34
C HIS A 440 16.95 2.61 -13.33
N VAL A 441 15.71 2.83 -12.92
CA VAL A 441 14.78 3.73 -13.62
C VAL A 441 14.69 5.02 -12.84
N ALA A 442 15.07 6.12 -13.46
CA ALA A 442 14.73 7.44 -12.95
C ALA A 442 13.24 7.69 -13.21
N VAL A 443 12.38 7.29 -12.28
CA VAL A 443 10.90 7.34 -12.41
C VAL A 443 10.36 8.72 -12.75
N PHE A 444 11.04 9.80 -12.35
CA PHE A 444 10.66 11.18 -12.67
C PHE A 444 10.85 11.59 -14.13
N ASP A 445 11.71 10.88 -14.87
CA ASP A 445 12.06 11.21 -16.24
C ASP A 445 11.73 10.08 -17.22
N ASP A 446 11.32 8.93 -16.70
CA ASP A 446 11.06 7.72 -17.47
C ASP A 446 12.30 7.34 -18.32
N LEU A 447 13.46 7.26 -17.64
CA LEU A 447 14.75 6.95 -18.26
C LEU A 447 15.48 5.83 -17.49
N ARG A 448 16.17 4.96 -18.22
CA ARG A 448 17.17 4.05 -17.63
C ARG A 448 18.46 4.81 -17.35
N THR A 449 18.98 4.63 -16.14
CA THR A 449 20.24 5.22 -15.71
C THR A 449 21.22 4.15 -15.24
N ILE A 450 22.52 4.44 -15.37
CA ILE A 450 23.58 3.74 -14.65
C ILE A 450 24.07 4.64 -13.51
N ASN A 451 24.04 4.12 -12.28
CA ASN A 451 24.37 4.82 -11.05
C ASN A 451 25.70 4.30 -10.48
N PRO A 452 26.84 5.00 -10.69
CA PRO A 452 28.11 4.63 -10.07
C PRO A 452 28.01 4.70 -8.54
N ARG A 453 28.71 3.84 -7.82
CA ARG A 453 28.67 3.80 -6.34
C ARG A 453 29.78 4.60 -5.69
N SER A 454 30.81 4.93 -6.48
CA SER A 454 31.98 5.69 -6.04
C SER A 454 32.78 6.21 -7.23
N ALA A 455 33.76 7.07 -6.97
CA ALA A 455 34.71 7.51 -7.99
C ALA A 455 35.52 6.35 -8.61
N ALA A 456 35.68 5.22 -7.91
CA ALA A 456 36.39 4.05 -8.44
C ALA A 456 35.61 3.33 -9.55
N ASP A 457 34.30 3.54 -9.63
CA ASP A 457 33.45 2.94 -10.65
C ASP A 457 33.53 3.67 -12.00
N VAL A 458 34.10 4.88 -12.06
CA VAL A 458 34.29 5.68 -13.27
C VAL A 458 35.77 5.84 -13.61
N VAL A 459 36.28 4.99 -14.50
CA VAL A 459 37.71 4.95 -14.85
C VAL A 459 37.94 5.74 -16.13
N VAL A 460 38.62 6.89 -16.02
CA VAL A 460 39.02 7.70 -17.19
C VAL A 460 40.00 6.91 -18.07
N GLY A 461 39.82 7.00 -19.38
CA GLY A 461 40.62 6.30 -20.37
C GLY A 461 40.83 7.09 -21.66
N THR A 462 41.25 6.38 -22.69
CA THR A 462 41.35 6.86 -24.07
C THR A 462 40.68 5.85 -25.00
N GLY A 463 40.41 6.23 -26.26
CA GLY A 463 39.92 5.29 -27.27
C GLY A 463 38.39 5.16 -27.39
N CYS A 464 37.63 6.04 -26.74
CA CYS A 464 36.26 6.31 -27.15
C CYS A 464 36.26 7.33 -28.31
N ASN A 465 35.55 7.01 -29.39
CA ASN A 465 35.50 7.80 -30.63
C ASN A 465 34.30 8.74 -30.63
#